data_AF-A0AAJ0D9P1-F1
#
_entry.id   AF-A0AAJ0D9P1-F1
#
_cell.length_a   1.000
_cell.length_b   1.000
_cell.length_c   1.000
_cell.angle_alpha   90.00
_cell.angle_beta   90.00
_cell.angle_gamma   90.00
#
_symmetry.space_group_name_H-M   'P 1'
#
loop_
_entity.id
_entity.type
_entity.pdbx_description
1 polymer ?
#
loop_
_entity_poly.entity_id
_entity_poly.type
_entity_poly.pdbx_seq_one_letter_code
_entity_poly.pdbx_strand_id
1 'polypeptide(L)' 'MTENTVSSLEKVEGEMFKGAHKMAPGQSPAERTGSEQDFAGSILFMASPAGAYLNGETLLSDGGRLAQMPATY' A
#
# COMPACT_ATOMS: atom_id res chain seq x y z
N MET A 1 -19.84 3.18 0.87
CA MET A 1 -19.82 2.75 2.28
C MET A 1 -18.40 2.77 2.89
N THR A 2 -17.44 3.49 2.31
CA THR A 2 -16.01 3.46 2.69
C THR A 2 -15.49 4.74 3.34
N GLU A 3 -16.22 5.87 3.27
CA GLU A 3 -15.72 7.15 3.78
C GLU A 3 -15.68 7.23 5.32
N ASN A 4 -16.53 6.48 6.02
CA ASN A 4 -16.60 6.56 7.49
C ASN A 4 -15.38 5.91 8.19
N THR A 5 -14.66 5.00 7.55
CA THR A 5 -13.57 4.26 8.21
C THR A 5 -12.25 5.03 8.22
N VAL A 6 -12.01 5.86 7.21
CA VAL A 6 -10.79 6.70 7.14
C VAL A 6 -10.85 7.88 8.10
N SER A 7 -12.05 8.38 8.41
CA SER A 7 -12.26 9.49 9.36
C SER A 7 -11.77 9.19 10.78
N SER A 8 -11.63 7.92 11.17
CA SER A 8 -11.17 7.51 12.50
C SER A 8 -9.68 7.20 12.59
N LEU A 9 -8.93 7.32 11.49
CA LEU A 9 -7.49 7.03 11.48
C LEU A 9 -6.69 8.29 11.79
N GLU A 10 -5.95 8.27 12.89
CA GLU A 10 -5.03 9.34 13.24
C GLU A 10 -3.93 9.45 12.17
N LYS A 11 -3.56 10.70 11.86
CA LYS A 11 -2.32 10.95 11.11
C LYS A 11 -1.16 10.42 11.96
N VAL A 12 -0.30 9.60 11.36
CA VAL A 12 0.88 9.08 12.05
C VAL A 12 1.81 10.26 12.36
N GLU A 13 2.27 10.38 13.61
CA GLU A 13 3.45 11.20 13.92
C GLU A 13 4.71 10.39 13.61
N GLY A 14 5.50 10.85 12.62
CA GLY A 14 6.72 10.20 12.13
C GLY A 14 6.93 10.41 10.62
N GLU A 15 8.13 10.12 10.12
CA GLU A 15 8.48 10.24 8.69
C GLU A 15 7.85 9.13 7.83
N MET A 16 6.52 9.08 7.76
CA MET A 16 5.81 8.26 6.77
C MET A 16 5.45 9.10 5.54
N PHE A 17 5.20 8.42 4.41
CA PHE A 17 4.83 9.08 3.16
C PHE A 17 3.57 9.94 3.33
N LYS A 18 3.55 11.09 2.65
CA LYS A 18 2.46 12.06 2.73
C LYS A 18 1.14 11.40 2.34
N GLY A 19 0.14 11.49 3.21
CA GLY A 19 -1.20 10.91 2.98
C GLY A 19 -1.38 9.51 3.57
N ALA A 20 -0.34 8.90 4.14
CA ALA A 20 -0.49 7.68 4.92
C ALA A 20 -1.06 7.95 6.32
N HIS A 21 -1.89 7.04 6.82
CA HIS A 21 -2.52 7.07 8.13
C HIS A 21 -2.13 5.85 8.97
N LYS A 22 -2.17 5.97 10.30
CA LYS A 22 -1.76 4.89 11.21
C LYS A 22 -2.77 3.74 11.16
N MET A 23 -2.28 2.52 11.21
CA MET A 23 -3.11 1.32 11.32
C MET A 23 -2.60 0.43 12.45
N ALA A 24 -3.50 -0.35 13.05
CA ALA A 24 -3.07 -1.35 14.02
C ALA A 24 -2.29 -2.49 13.32
N PRO A 25 -1.34 -3.16 13.99
CA PRO A 25 -0.56 -4.25 13.39
C PRO A 25 -1.42 -5.42 12.85
N GLY A 26 -2.57 -5.70 13.49
CA GLY A 26 -3.53 -6.71 13.00
C GLY A 26 -4.36 -6.26 11.79
N GLN A 27 -4.24 -4.99 11.38
CA GLN A 27 -4.87 -4.43 10.19
C GLN A 27 -3.92 -4.30 9.00
N SER A 28 -2.62 -4.16 9.23
CA SER A 28 -1.61 -4.13 8.17
C SER A 28 -0.26 -4.39 8.82
N PRO A 29 0.56 -5.33 8.34
CA PRO A 29 1.94 -5.49 8.80
C PRO A 29 2.78 -4.21 8.69
N ALA A 30 2.47 -3.35 7.71
CA ALA A 30 3.14 -2.07 7.55
C ALA A 30 2.71 -1.02 8.61
N GLU A 31 1.69 -1.30 9.43
CA GLU A 31 1.16 -0.40 10.47
C GLU A 31 0.68 0.97 9.96
N ARG A 32 0.40 1.05 8.66
CA ARG A 32 -0.13 2.23 7.99
C ARG A 32 -0.95 1.88 6.75
N THR A 33 -1.73 2.85 6.30
CA THR A 33 -2.32 2.83 4.96
C THR A 33 -1.25 3.04 3.89
N GLY A 34 -1.61 2.72 2.65
CA GLY A 34 -0.86 3.18 1.49
C GLY A 34 -0.95 4.70 1.30
N SER A 35 -0.07 5.19 0.44
CA SER A 35 0.05 6.56 -0.07
C SER A 35 0.40 6.50 -1.56
N GLU A 36 0.35 7.64 -2.25
CA GLU A 36 0.73 7.72 -3.66
C GLU A 36 2.18 7.30 -3.90
N GLN A 37 3.06 7.49 -2.90
CA GLN A 37 4.46 7.13 -3.01
C GLN A 37 4.69 5.62 -3.01
N ASP A 38 3.78 4.83 -2.43
CA ASP A 38 3.94 3.37 -2.30
C ASP A 38 3.84 2.63 -3.63
N PHE A 39 3.01 3.12 -4.56
CA PHE A 39 2.89 2.52 -5.89
C PHE A 39 3.64 3.29 -6.98
N ALA A 40 4.05 4.54 -6.73
CA ALA A 40 4.77 5.35 -7.73
C ALA A 40 6.09 4.69 -8.18
N GLY A 41 6.88 4.17 -7.23
CA GLY A 41 8.12 3.46 -7.53
C GLY A 41 7.88 2.17 -8.34
N SER A 42 6.81 1.45 -8.01
CA SER A 42 6.37 0.25 -8.73
C SER A 42 6.01 0.54 -10.18
N ILE A 43 5.27 1.62 -10.44
CA ILE A 43 4.94 2.08 -11.80
C ILE A 43 6.22 2.45 -12.54
N LEU A 44 7.11 3.23 -11.91
CA LEU A 44 8.37 3.64 -12.55
C LEU A 44 9.23 2.42 -12.90
N PHE A 45 9.33 1.43 -12.01
CA PHE A 45 10.03 0.17 -12.28
C PHE A 45 9.44 -0.55 -13.49
N MET A 46 8.12 -0.77 -13.53
CA MET A 46 7.43 -1.46 -14.62
C MET A 46 7.51 -0.69 -15.95
N ALA A 47 7.44 0.63 -15.92
CA ALA A 47 7.53 1.48 -17.12
C ALA A 47 8.98 1.64 -17.63
N SER A 48 9.98 1.33 -16.81
CA SER A 48 11.39 1.40 -17.18
C SER A 48 11.87 0.13 -17.87
N PRO A 49 13.09 0.12 -18.45
CA PRO A 49 13.72 -1.11 -18.96
C PRO A 49 13.87 -2.22 -17.92
N ALA A 50 13.86 -1.91 -16.62
CA ALA A 50 13.92 -2.93 -15.57
C ALA A 50 12.68 -3.85 -15.56
N GLY A 51 11.54 -3.37 -16.08
CA GLY A 51 10.32 -4.13 -16.30
C GLY A 51 10.22 -4.80 -17.68
N ALA A 52 11.26 -4.78 -18.53
CA ALA A 52 11.14 -5.15 -19.94
C ALA A 52 10.69 -6.62 -20.21
N TYR A 53 10.82 -7.50 -19.23
CA TYR A 53 10.40 -8.90 -19.33
C TYR A 53 9.25 -9.26 -18.38
N LEU A 54 8.60 -8.24 -17.82
CA LEU A 54 7.41 -8.36 -16.99
C LEU A 54 6.18 -8.24 -17.90
N ASN A 55 5.31 -9.25 -17.85
CA ASN A 55 4.04 -9.27 -18.55
C ASN A 55 3.08 -10.25 -17.87
N GLY A 56 1.90 -9.74 -17.52
CA GLY A 56 0.83 -10.56 -16.93
C GLY A 56 1.01 -10.86 -15.44
N GLU A 57 1.93 -10.15 -14.76
CA GLU A 57 2.05 -10.22 -13.30
C GLU A 57 1.24 -9.14 -12.58
N THR A 58 0.98 -9.36 -11.30
CA THR A 58 0.37 -8.39 -10.40
C THR A 58 1.36 -8.07 -9.28
N LEU A 59 1.83 -6.82 -9.24
CA LEU A 59 2.70 -6.35 -8.17
C LEU A 59 1.84 -5.77 -7.04
N LEU A 60 1.77 -6.48 -5.92
CA LEU A 60 0.96 -6.10 -4.77
C LEU A 60 1.64 -5.01 -3.92
N SER A 61 0.96 -3.88 -3.74
CA SER A 61 1.38 -2.75 -2.91
C SER A 61 0.36 -2.50 -1.80
N ASP A 62 0.19 -3.46 -0.89
CA ASP A 62 -0.88 -3.47 0.12
C ASP A 62 -0.37 -3.42 1.57
N GLY A 63 0.92 -3.20 1.79
CA GLY A 63 1.54 -3.18 3.12
C GLY A 63 1.56 -4.55 3.81
N GLY A 64 1.37 -5.65 3.07
CA GLY A 64 1.36 -7.02 3.60
C GLY A 64 -0.02 -7.49 4.05
N ARG A 65 -1.09 -6.77 3.69
CA ARG A 65 -2.45 -7.08 4.15
C ARG A 65 -2.95 -8.45 3.69
N LEU A 66 -2.65 -8.84 2.45
CA LEU A 66 -3.00 -10.14 1.87
C LEU A 66 -2.37 -11.33 2.64
N ALA A 67 -1.24 -11.10 3.34
CA ALA A 67 -0.64 -12.14 4.19
C ALA A 67 -1.46 -12.42 5.46
N GLN A 68 -2.30 -11.48 5.91
CA GLN A 68 -3.17 -11.62 7.08
C GLN A 68 -4.61 -11.99 6.71
N MET A 69 -5.10 -11.51 5.56
CA MET A 69 -6.46 -11.72 5.08
C MET A 69 -6.41 -12.24 3.64
N PRO A 70 -6.51 -13.56 3.42
CA PRO A 70 -6.50 -14.14 2.09
C PRO A 70 -7.63 -13.57 1.23
N ALA A 71 -7.28 -13.12 0.03
CA ALA A 71 -8.22 -12.65 -0.98
C ALA A 71 -7.67 -12.96 -2.39
N THR A 72 -8.51 -12.82 -3.40
CA THR A 72 -8.06 -12.78 -4.79
C THR A 72 -7.52 -11.39 -5.09
N TYR A 73 -6.39 -11.33 -5.80
CA TYR A 73 -5.79 -10.08 -6.29
C TYR A 73 -6.36 -9.69 -7.66
#